data_AF-A0A9Q0D6G0-F1
#
_entry.id   AF-A0A9Q0D6G0-F1
#
_cell.length_a   1.000
_cell.length_b   1.000
_cell.length_c   1.000
_cell.angle_alpha   90.00
_cell.angle_beta   90.00
_cell.angle_gamma   90.00
#
_symmetry.space_group_name_H-M   'P 1'
#
loop_
_entity.id
_entity.type
_entity.pdbx_description
1 polymer ?
#
loop_
_entity_poly.entity_id
_entity_poly.type
_entity_poly.pdbx_seq_one_letter_code
_entity_poly.pdbx_strand_id
1 'polypeptide(L)'
;METESLEELNKLLAKVTYTSTVYHIHTGDLDINDHVTVATKTFMRYKELKVLISSLRRYYKDMTLIVADDSFESEKITEENVQQYIMPGGQGWFAGRNLAVSQVTTKYFLWVDDDFLFTDQTKIEALVEVMEAIPELDVVGGSVTGNQFYFSLPYEEGDELTGGCLHRKSNGTFNSIPNFPRCHMVNGVVNFFLARTDAVSRVRFDPKLKRVAHSEMFMDGLGRLMVASCGHVSIGHQPRSANADYAKFRHPAQSKMEYKNQLHFFKNHLKCILYG
;
A
#
# COMPACT_ATOMS: atom_id res chain seq x y z
N MET A 1 30.29 20.66 -14.47
CA MET A 1 31.03 19.50 -15.00
C MET A 1 30.10 18.79 -15.95
N GLU A 2 30.27 19.04 -17.25
CA GLU A 2 29.62 18.25 -18.31
C GLU A 2 30.56 17.09 -18.66
N THR A 3 30.03 15.87 -18.76
CA THR A 3 30.79 14.69 -19.23
C THR A 3 30.07 14.12 -20.45
N GLU A 4 30.84 13.88 -21.53
CA GLU A 4 30.35 13.22 -22.75
C GLU A 4 30.44 11.68 -22.66
N SER A 5 30.99 11.16 -21.55
CA SER A 5 31.14 9.73 -21.34
C SER A 5 29.85 9.15 -20.74
N LEU A 6 29.11 8.38 -21.54
CA LEU A 6 27.92 7.66 -21.11
C LEU A 6 28.20 6.75 -19.89
N GLU A 7 29.40 6.18 -19.81
CA GLU A 7 29.79 5.30 -18.70
C GLU A 7 30.04 6.10 -17.40
N GLU A 8 30.69 7.27 -17.48
CA GLU A 8 30.86 8.16 -16.33
C GLU A 8 29.54 8.76 -15.88
N LEU A 9 28.68 9.16 -16.82
CA LEU A 9 27.33 9.65 -16.52
C LEU A 9 26.53 8.57 -15.77
N ASN A 10 26.55 7.32 -16.24
CA ASN A 10 25.89 6.20 -15.56
C ASN A 10 26.48 5.93 -14.16
N LYS A 11 27.80 6.01 -13.99
CA LYS A 11 28.46 5.87 -12.67
C LYS A 11 28.12 7.02 -11.72
N LEU A 12 28.00 8.24 -12.23
CA LEU A 12 27.61 9.42 -11.44
C LEU A 12 26.13 9.33 -11.05
N LEU A 13 25.24 9.02 -12.01
CA LEU A 13 23.81 8.87 -11.75
C LEU A 13 23.51 7.73 -10.77
N ALA A 14 24.26 6.62 -10.82
CA ALA A 14 24.16 5.54 -9.84
C ALA A 14 24.53 5.97 -8.40
N LYS A 15 25.21 7.11 -8.24
CA LYS A 15 25.60 7.68 -6.94
C LYS A 15 24.80 8.93 -6.55
N VAL A 16 24.00 9.49 -7.45
CA VAL A 16 23.18 10.67 -7.19
C VAL A 16 21.82 10.21 -6.67
N THR A 17 21.82 9.62 -5.49
CA THR A 17 20.62 9.57 -4.65
C THR A 17 21.02 10.19 -3.33
N TYR A 18 20.72 11.48 -3.18
CA TYR A 18 20.93 12.16 -1.91
C TYR A 18 19.81 11.72 -0.96
N THR A 19 20.11 10.75 -0.11
CA THR A 19 19.31 10.47 1.07
C THR A 19 20.08 11.09 2.24
N SER A 20 19.52 12.12 2.87
CA SER A 20 20.11 12.68 4.09
C SER A 20 20.08 11.60 5.17
N THR A 21 21.23 11.04 5.51
CA THR A 21 21.41 10.06 6.60
C THR A 21 21.62 10.72 7.96
N VAL A 22 21.63 12.05 8.01
CA VAL A 22 22.04 12.82 9.19
C VAL A 22 20.83 13.29 10.03
N TYR A 23 19.63 13.27 9.45
CA TYR A 23 18.42 13.73 10.15
C TYR A 23 17.55 12.53 10.55
N HIS A 24 17.78 12.00 11.76
CA HIS A 24 16.85 11.10 12.42
C HIS A 24 15.90 11.96 13.25
N ILE A 25 14.64 12.07 12.82
CA ILE A 25 13.66 12.78 13.61
C ILE A 25 13.36 11.93 14.86
N HIS A 26 13.52 12.52 16.05
CA HIS A 26 12.98 11.93 17.27
C HIS A 26 11.45 12.00 17.19
N THR A 27 10.80 10.86 16.97
CA THR A 27 9.35 10.74 16.75
C THR A 27 8.49 11.25 17.92
N GLY A 28 9.09 11.37 19.12
CA GLY A 28 8.41 11.87 20.32
C GLY A 28 8.01 13.35 20.28
N ASP A 29 8.63 14.15 19.42
CA ASP A 29 8.36 15.60 19.30
C ASP A 29 7.55 15.98 18.06
N LEU A 30 7.22 15.00 17.21
CA LEU A 30 6.49 15.24 15.97
C LEU A 30 4.98 15.24 16.20
N ASP A 31 4.31 16.26 15.66
CA ASP A 31 2.90 16.11 15.33
C ASP A 31 2.78 15.10 14.17
N ILE A 32 2.21 13.94 14.48
CA ILE A 32 2.01 12.86 13.52
C ILE A 32 1.12 13.30 12.34
N ASN A 33 0.26 14.29 12.55
CA ASN A 33 -0.64 14.82 11.52
C ASN A 33 0.11 15.52 10.38
N ASP A 34 1.32 16.05 10.62
CA ASP A 34 2.16 16.68 9.60
C ASP A 34 2.94 15.66 8.75
N HIS A 35 3.03 14.42 9.23
CA HIS A 35 3.90 13.39 8.66
C HIS A 35 3.11 12.28 7.96
N VAL A 36 1.88 12.05 8.39
CA VAL A 36 1.04 10.97 7.93
C VAL A 36 -0.31 11.50 7.47
N THR A 37 -0.81 10.97 6.35
CA THR A 37 -2.21 11.11 5.97
C THR A 37 -2.83 9.72 5.83
N VAL A 38 -4.03 9.52 6.38
CA VAL A 38 -4.74 8.25 6.18
C VAL A 38 -5.42 8.30 4.81
N ALA A 39 -5.26 7.25 4.03
CA ALA A 39 -5.88 7.13 2.71
C ALA A 39 -6.70 5.85 2.63
N THR A 40 -7.90 5.97 2.07
CA THR A 40 -8.79 4.83 1.86
C THR A 40 -9.56 4.97 0.54
N LYS A 41 -10.24 3.89 0.18
CA LYS A 41 -11.11 3.83 -0.98
C LYS A 41 -12.39 3.12 -0.60
N THR A 42 -13.52 3.70 -0.98
CA THR A 42 -14.86 3.13 -0.74
C THR A 42 -15.58 2.78 -2.04
N PHE A 43 -16.57 1.90 -1.96
CA PHE A 43 -17.52 1.57 -3.03
C PHE A 43 -18.79 0.97 -2.45
N MET A 44 -19.87 1.76 -2.42
CA MET A 44 -21.18 1.32 -1.91
C MET A 44 -21.14 0.79 -0.46
N ARG A 45 -20.19 1.29 0.36
CA ARG A 45 -19.92 0.85 1.74
C ARG A 45 -19.85 2.02 2.72
N TYR A 46 -20.79 2.97 2.62
CA TYR A 46 -20.82 4.14 3.50
C TYR A 46 -21.03 3.81 4.98
N LYS A 47 -21.73 2.71 5.28
CA LYS A 47 -21.90 2.26 6.67
C LYS A 47 -20.54 1.91 7.28
N GLU A 48 -19.74 1.12 6.58
CA GLU A 48 -18.40 0.72 7.00
C GLU A 48 -17.47 1.94 7.07
N LEU A 49 -17.50 2.80 6.04
CA LEU A 49 -16.68 4.01 5.99
C LEU A 49 -16.97 4.97 7.15
N LYS A 50 -18.24 5.17 7.53
CA LYS A 50 -18.62 6.02 8.68
C LYS A 50 -18.09 5.45 9.99
N VAL A 51 -18.05 4.13 10.14
CA VAL A 51 -17.43 3.48 11.31
C VAL A 51 -15.90 3.65 11.30
N LEU A 52 -15.25 3.51 10.13
CA LEU A 52 -13.82 3.81 9.97
C LEU A 52 -13.53 5.25 10.41
N ILE A 53 -14.24 6.24 9.87
CA ILE A 53 -14.09 7.66 10.22
C ILE A 53 -14.27 7.88 11.72
N SER A 54 -15.34 7.34 12.31
CA SER A 54 -15.64 7.48 13.74
C SER A 54 -14.52 6.91 14.62
N SER A 55 -13.99 5.74 14.25
CA SER A 55 -12.88 5.12 14.98
C SER A 55 -11.57 5.89 14.81
N LEU A 56 -11.27 6.39 13.61
CA LEU A 56 -10.11 7.24 13.36
C LEU A 56 -10.17 8.48 14.26
N ARG A 57 -11.31 9.19 14.28
CA ARG A 57 -11.48 10.41 15.08
C ARG A 57 -11.34 10.17 16.58
N ARG A 58 -11.63 8.96 17.08
CA ARG A 58 -11.46 8.59 18.49
C ARG A 58 -9.98 8.53 18.91
N TYR A 59 -9.08 8.11 18.01
CA TYR A 59 -7.66 7.90 18.33
C TYR A 59 -6.74 8.96 17.72
N TYR A 60 -7.13 9.54 16.58
CA TYR A 60 -6.40 10.56 15.83
C TYR A 60 -7.40 11.61 15.32
N LYS A 61 -7.83 12.51 16.23
CA LYS A 61 -8.91 13.47 15.99
C LYS A 61 -8.65 14.37 14.78
N ASP A 62 -7.43 14.90 14.66
CA ASP A 62 -7.10 15.93 13.66
C ASP A 62 -6.46 15.35 12.38
N MET A 63 -6.30 14.02 12.32
CA MET A 63 -5.66 13.35 11.20
C MET A 63 -6.47 13.49 9.91
N THR A 64 -5.82 13.93 8.84
CA THR A 64 -6.44 14.00 7.52
C THR A 64 -6.75 12.59 7.01
N LEU A 65 -7.98 12.39 6.54
CA LEU A 65 -8.42 11.19 5.82
C LEU A 65 -8.79 11.55 4.39
N ILE A 66 -8.10 10.95 3.42
CA ILE A 66 -8.47 11.04 2.01
C ILE A 66 -9.30 9.81 1.64
N VAL A 67 -10.47 10.03 1.05
CA VAL A 67 -11.39 8.99 0.58
C VAL A 67 -11.53 9.10 -0.93
N ALA A 68 -11.03 8.10 -1.66
CA ALA A 68 -11.41 7.92 -3.06
C ALA A 68 -12.70 7.11 -3.16
N ASP A 69 -13.69 7.64 -3.87
CA ASP A 69 -15.05 7.09 -3.87
C ASP A 69 -15.52 6.83 -5.29
N ASP A 70 -15.60 5.57 -5.68
CA ASP A 70 -16.12 5.16 -7.00
C ASP A 70 -17.52 4.54 -6.92
N SER A 71 -18.30 4.89 -5.89
CA SER A 71 -19.70 4.46 -5.75
C SER A 71 -20.55 4.99 -6.91
N PHE A 72 -21.55 4.23 -7.35
CA PHE A 72 -22.48 4.69 -8.39
C PHE A 72 -23.36 5.85 -7.91
N GLU A 73 -23.80 5.75 -6.66
CA GLU A 73 -24.54 6.79 -5.95
C GLU A 73 -23.70 7.21 -4.76
N SER A 74 -23.24 8.46 -4.77
CA SER A 74 -22.32 8.96 -3.75
C SER A 74 -23.05 9.68 -2.62
N GLU A 75 -22.79 9.29 -1.38
CA GLU A 75 -23.13 10.07 -0.18
C GLU A 75 -22.04 11.10 0.11
N LYS A 76 -22.42 12.36 0.34
CA LYS A 76 -21.48 13.40 0.74
C LYS A 76 -21.08 13.22 2.20
N ILE A 77 -19.77 13.23 2.44
CA ILE A 77 -19.15 13.20 3.77
C ILE A 77 -18.82 14.64 4.16
N THR A 78 -19.20 15.07 5.37
CA THR A 78 -19.06 16.47 5.84
C THR A 78 -18.19 16.59 7.10
N GLU A 79 -17.61 15.49 7.54
CA GLU A 79 -16.74 15.39 8.68
C GLU A 79 -15.44 16.18 8.47
N GLU A 80 -15.02 16.89 9.52
CA GLU A 80 -13.78 17.68 9.52
C GLU A 80 -12.57 16.79 9.23
N ASN A 81 -11.57 17.34 8.52
CA ASN A 81 -10.36 16.65 8.08
C ASN A 81 -10.63 15.39 7.23
N VAL A 82 -11.79 15.31 6.58
CA VAL A 82 -12.08 14.30 5.55
C VAL A 82 -12.14 14.96 4.18
N GLN A 83 -11.31 14.49 3.25
CA GLN A 83 -11.29 14.93 1.86
C GLN A 83 -11.84 13.80 0.98
N GLN A 84 -13.06 13.97 0.49
CA GLN A 84 -13.72 12.99 -0.37
C GLN A 84 -13.55 13.37 -1.85
N TYR A 85 -13.02 12.44 -2.64
CA TYR A 85 -12.84 12.58 -4.07
C TYR A 85 -13.72 11.58 -4.81
N ILE A 86 -14.75 12.09 -5.48
CA ILE A 86 -15.74 11.29 -6.19
C ILE A 86 -15.22 10.96 -7.60
N MET A 87 -15.27 9.68 -7.95
CA MET A 87 -14.86 9.13 -9.23
C MET A 87 -16.07 8.66 -10.02
N PRO A 88 -15.95 8.47 -11.35
CA PRO A 88 -16.95 7.72 -12.09
C PRO A 88 -17.20 6.35 -11.46
N GLY A 89 -18.44 5.86 -11.50
CA GLY A 89 -18.81 4.62 -10.83
C GLY A 89 -17.99 3.40 -11.27
N GLY A 90 -17.48 2.64 -10.31
CA GLY A 90 -16.91 1.31 -10.50
C GLY A 90 -15.55 1.22 -11.18
N GLN A 91 -14.70 2.25 -11.06
CA GLN A 91 -13.33 2.26 -11.60
C GLN A 91 -12.42 1.17 -11.01
N GLY A 92 -12.69 0.70 -9.79
CA GLY A 92 -11.95 -0.39 -9.14
C GLY A 92 -10.92 0.08 -8.12
N TRP A 93 -10.25 -0.89 -7.48
CA TRP A 93 -9.36 -0.65 -6.33
C TRP A 93 -8.15 0.19 -6.70
N PHE A 94 -7.46 -0.18 -7.78
CA PHE A 94 -6.16 0.41 -8.12
C PHE A 94 -6.30 1.84 -8.66
N ALA A 95 -7.37 2.12 -9.41
CA ALA A 95 -7.70 3.49 -9.83
C ALA A 95 -7.99 4.40 -8.62
N GLY A 96 -8.80 3.93 -7.66
CA GLY A 96 -9.09 4.69 -6.44
C GLY A 96 -7.88 4.88 -5.54
N ARG A 97 -7.01 3.87 -5.41
CA ARG A 97 -5.73 3.99 -4.71
C ARG A 97 -4.84 5.08 -5.30
N ASN A 98 -4.67 5.08 -6.63
CA ASN A 98 -3.90 6.13 -7.29
C ASN A 98 -4.48 7.52 -7.04
N LEU A 99 -5.81 7.67 -7.11
CA LEU A 99 -6.45 8.95 -6.82
C LEU A 99 -6.15 9.37 -5.38
N ALA A 100 -6.43 8.53 -4.38
CA ALA A 100 -6.20 8.86 -2.99
C ALA A 100 -4.73 9.25 -2.72
N VAL A 101 -3.78 8.43 -3.18
CA VAL A 101 -2.34 8.70 -2.99
C VAL A 101 -1.90 9.97 -3.73
N SER A 102 -2.47 10.29 -4.90
CA SER A 102 -2.12 11.53 -5.61
C SER A 102 -2.53 12.81 -4.88
N GLN A 103 -3.40 12.71 -3.88
CA GLN A 103 -3.84 13.84 -3.05
C GLN A 103 -3.07 13.93 -1.73
N VAL A 104 -2.23 12.94 -1.40
CA VAL A 104 -1.39 12.97 -0.20
C VAL A 104 -0.24 13.94 -0.39
N THR A 105 -0.08 14.87 0.55
CA THR A 105 1.03 15.84 0.59
C THR A 105 2.06 15.54 1.67
N THR A 106 1.73 14.70 2.64
CA THR A 106 2.60 14.29 3.74
C THR A 106 3.64 13.27 3.30
N LYS A 107 4.74 13.16 4.06
CA LYS A 107 5.87 12.23 3.77
C LYS A 107 5.40 10.78 3.65
N TYR A 108 4.47 10.38 4.50
CA TYR A 108 3.88 9.05 4.51
C TYR A 108 2.38 9.08 4.36
N PHE A 109 1.82 7.99 3.85
CA PHE A 109 0.40 7.71 4.02
C PHE A 109 0.20 6.36 4.67
N LEU A 110 -0.88 6.26 5.45
CA LEU A 110 -1.37 4.99 5.97
C LEU A 110 -2.52 4.52 5.09
N TRP A 111 -2.35 3.41 4.38
CA TRP A 111 -3.44 2.77 3.66
C TRP A 111 -4.30 1.93 4.60
N VAL A 112 -5.62 2.12 4.52
CA VAL A 112 -6.62 1.31 5.23
C VAL A 112 -7.78 0.97 4.29
N ASP A 113 -8.36 -0.21 4.44
CA ASP A 113 -9.64 -0.54 3.79
C ASP A 113 -10.81 0.12 4.57
N ASP A 114 -11.90 0.45 3.87
CA ASP A 114 -13.06 1.19 4.41
C ASP A 114 -13.80 0.47 5.57
N ASP A 115 -13.55 -0.83 5.77
CA ASP A 115 -14.12 -1.69 6.79
C ASP A 115 -13.15 -1.99 7.94
N PHE A 116 -12.04 -1.27 8.01
CA PHE A 116 -11.14 -1.32 9.16
C PHE A 116 -11.64 -0.49 10.34
N LEU A 117 -11.04 -0.74 11.50
CA LEU A 117 -11.39 -0.12 12.76
C LEU A 117 -10.13 0.29 13.52
N PHE A 118 -9.94 1.59 13.76
CA PHE A 118 -8.86 2.06 14.63
C PHE A 118 -9.14 1.65 16.08
N THR A 119 -8.09 1.19 16.76
CA THR A 119 -8.12 0.70 18.13
C THR A 119 -6.98 1.30 18.94
N ASP A 120 -6.96 1.04 20.24
CA ASP A 120 -5.84 1.39 21.12
C ASP A 120 -4.51 0.75 20.68
N GLN A 121 -4.56 -0.35 19.91
CA GLN A 121 -3.41 -1.04 19.33
C GLN A 121 -2.95 -0.49 17.97
N THR A 122 -3.69 0.46 17.40
CA THR A 122 -3.39 1.06 16.09
C THR A 122 -2.47 2.27 16.25
N LYS A 123 -1.21 2.02 16.62
CA LYS A 123 -0.18 3.04 16.87
C LYS A 123 0.56 3.43 15.58
N ILE A 124 0.10 4.47 14.89
CA ILE A 124 0.72 5.00 13.65
C ILE A 124 2.17 5.43 13.92
N GLU A 125 2.43 6.08 15.04
CA GLU A 125 3.73 6.58 15.48
C GLU A 125 4.79 5.46 15.57
N ALA A 126 4.39 4.25 15.96
CA ALA A 126 5.30 3.10 16.02
C ALA A 126 5.70 2.60 14.61
N LEU A 127 4.82 2.72 13.61
CA LEU A 127 5.19 2.45 12.22
C LEU A 127 6.12 3.53 11.67
N VAL A 128 5.88 4.80 12.00
CA VAL A 128 6.77 5.91 11.61
C VAL A 128 8.16 5.74 12.23
N GLU A 129 8.25 5.33 13.49
CA GLU A 129 9.53 5.04 14.16
C GLU A 129 10.38 4.02 13.37
N VAL A 130 9.76 2.94 12.88
CA VAL A 130 10.44 1.95 12.03
C VAL A 130 10.91 2.58 10.71
N MET A 131 10.07 3.38 10.07
CA MET A 131 10.37 4.03 8.78
C MET A 131 11.48 5.10 8.88
N GLU A 132 11.56 5.84 10.00
CA GLU A 132 12.61 6.83 10.24
C GLU A 132 13.93 6.18 10.68
N ALA A 133 13.87 5.04 11.37
CA ALA A 133 15.06 4.30 11.78
C ALA A 133 15.75 3.60 10.59
N ILE A 134 14.99 3.24 9.55
CA ILE A 134 15.49 2.58 8.34
C ILE A 134 15.15 3.45 7.11
N PRO A 135 16.00 4.42 6.74
CA PRO A 135 15.69 5.39 5.69
C PRO A 135 15.40 4.79 4.31
N GLU A 136 15.95 3.62 4.01
CA GLU A 136 15.73 2.89 2.76
C GLU A 136 14.37 2.20 2.71
N LEU A 137 13.64 2.12 3.83
CA LEU A 137 12.35 1.43 3.90
C LEU A 137 11.26 2.28 3.25
N ASP A 138 10.50 1.67 2.34
CA ASP A 138 9.44 2.35 1.58
C ASP A 138 8.04 2.00 2.08
N VAL A 139 7.86 0.79 2.62
CA VAL A 139 6.57 0.30 3.11
C VAL A 139 6.75 -0.54 4.37
N VAL A 140 5.94 -0.27 5.41
CA VAL A 140 5.82 -1.13 6.59
C VAL A 140 4.36 -1.53 6.81
N GLY A 141 4.09 -2.84 6.79
CA GLY A 141 2.76 -3.41 7.03
C GLY A 141 2.55 -3.81 8.48
N GLY A 142 1.34 -3.58 9.00
CA GLY A 142 0.92 -4.04 10.32
C GLY A 142 0.12 -5.34 10.28
N SER A 143 -0.54 -5.62 11.40
CA SER A 143 -1.46 -6.76 11.56
C SER A 143 -2.92 -6.33 11.42
N VAL A 144 -3.78 -7.23 10.96
CA VAL A 144 -5.24 -7.04 10.98
C VAL A 144 -5.81 -8.05 11.97
N THR A 145 -6.50 -7.54 12.99
CA THR A 145 -7.03 -8.33 14.12
C THR A 145 -5.99 -9.27 14.75
N GLY A 146 -4.75 -8.81 14.89
CA GLY A 146 -3.62 -9.56 15.44
C GLY A 146 -2.95 -10.54 14.45
N ASN A 147 -3.47 -10.69 13.23
CA ASN A 147 -2.89 -11.56 12.22
C ASN A 147 -2.03 -10.78 11.23
N GLN A 148 -0.83 -11.28 10.94
CA GLN A 148 0.03 -10.73 9.90
C GLN A 148 -0.21 -11.47 8.57
N PHE A 149 -0.27 -10.70 7.49
CA PHE A 149 -0.58 -11.19 6.15
C PHE A 149 0.47 -10.67 5.17
N TYR A 150 1.69 -11.15 5.32
CA TYR A 150 2.81 -10.83 4.44
C TYR A 150 3.18 -12.01 3.53
N PHE A 151 3.92 -11.72 2.48
CA PHE A 151 4.38 -12.73 1.53
C PHE A 151 5.74 -12.38 0.93
N SER A 152 6.43 -13.41 0.43
CA SER A 152 7.59 -13.27 -0.43
C SER A 152 7.24 -13.58 -1.89
N LEU A 153 8.07 -13.07 -2.80
CA LEU A 153 7.95 -13.21 -4.24
C LEU A 153 9.28 -13.71 -4.84
N PRO A 154 9.76 -14.94 -4.54
CA PRO A 154 10.90 -15.48 -5.25
C PRO A 154 10.64 -15.52 -6.76
N TYR A 155 11.62 -15.03 -7.52
CA TYR A 155 11.61 -15.04 -8.97
C TYR A 155 12.47 -16.19 -9.48
N GLU A 156 11.90 -16.97 -10.39
CA GLU A 156 12.58 -18.01 -11.15
C GLU A 156 12.82 -17.47 -12.56
N GLU A 157 14.09 -17.35 -12.94
CA GLU A 157 14.49 -16.87 -14.25
C GLU A 157 14.03 -17.86 -15.33
N GLY A 158 13.38 -17.34 -16.37
CA GLY A 158 12.96 -18.10 -17.54
C GLY A 158 13.81 -17.76 -18.76
N ASP A 159 13.49 -18.36 -19.91
CA ASP A 159 14.13 -18.02 -21.17
C ASP A 159 13.59 -16.70 -21.78
N GLU A 160 14.35 -16.12 -22.70
CA GLU A 160 14.01 -14.85 -23.35
C GLU A 160 12.64 -14.87 -24.05
N LEU A 161 12.18 -16.03 -24.52
CA LEU A 161 10.96 -16.18 -25.30
C LEU A 161 9.71 -16.30 -24.43
N THR A 162 9.81 -16.98 -23.29
CA THR A 162 8.67 -17.34 -22.45
C THR A 162 8.57 -16.53 -21.16
N GLY A 163 9.67 -15.92 -20.72
CA GLY A 163 9.71 -15.13 -19.50
C GLY A 163 9.79 -15.98 -18.23
N GLY A 164 10.06 -15.34 -17.09
CA GLY A 164 10.23 -16.02 -15.80
C GLY A 164 8.93 -16.26 -15.04
N CYS A 165 9.06 -16.84 -13.85
CA CYS A 165 7.95 -17.17 -12.97
C CYS A 165 8.10 -16.53 -11.59
N LEU A 166 7.02 -15.96 -11.06
CA LEU A 166 6.97 -15.46 -9.68
C LEU A 166 6.24 -16.44 -8.78
N HIS A 167 6.84 -16.74 -7.63
CA HIS A 167 6.25 -17.58 -6.59
C HIS A 167 5.73 -16.70 -5.46
N ARG A 168 4.41 -16.49 -5.35
CA ARG A 168 3.82 -15.78 -4.22
C ARG A 168 3.65 -16.73 -3.04
N LYS A 169 4.60 -16.72 -2.12
CA LYS A 169 4.63 -17.57 -0.93
C LYS A 169 4.12 -16.82 0.30
N SER A 170 3.02 -17.29 0.86
CA SER A 170 2.48 -16.77 2.12
C SER A 170 3.45 -17.06 3.28
N ASN A 171 3.51 -16.17 4.27
CA ASN A 171 4.41 -16.29 5.44
C ASN A 171 5.92 -16.34 5.11
N GLY A 172 6.32 -15.97 3.90
CA GLY A 172 7.72 -15.84 3.54
C GLY A 172 8.33 -14.56 4.11
N THR A 173 9.41 -14.69 4.87
CA THR A 173 10.21 -13.58 5.40
C THR A 173 11.67 -13.68 4.98
N PHE A 174 12.39 -12.56 5.11
CA PHE A 174 13.84 -12.49 4.99
C PHE A 174 14.43 -12.06 6.34
N ASN A 175 15.45 -11.19 6.33
CA ASN A 175 16.12 -10.71 7.53
C ASN A 175 15.19 -9.87 8.43
N SER A 176 15.43 -9.92 9.73
CA SER A 176 14.80 -9.02 10.69
C SER A 176 15.29 -7.59 10.51
N ILE A 177 14.45 -6.62 10.84
CA ILE A 177 14.84 -5.21 10.84
C ILE A 177 15.74 -4.92 12.06
N PRO A 178 16.92 -4.29 11.89
CA PRO A 178 17.79 -3.93 13.01
C PRO A 178 17.05 -3.15 14.11
N ASN A 179 17.23 -3.54 15.37
CA ASN A 179 16.56 -2.98 16.55
C ASN A 179 15.02 -3.16 16.63
N PHE A 180 14.38 -3.76 15.63
CA PHE A 180 12.95 -4.07 15.62
C PHE A 180 12.71 -5.58 15.45
N PRO A 181 12.86 -6.40 16.51
CA PRO A 181 12.83 -7.86 16.41
C PRO A 181 11.46 -8.42 16.02
N ARG A 182 10.38 -7.62 16.14
CA ARG A 182 9.02 -7.98 15.68
C ARG A 182 8.75 -7.54 14.24
N CYS A 183 9.77 -7.15 13.50
CA CYS A 183 9.69 -6.69 12.12
C CYS A 183 10.63 -7.48 11.23
N HIS A 184 10.14 -7.90 10.07
CA HIS A 184 10.91 -8.67 9.09
C HIS A 184 10.76 -8.09 7.70
N MET A 185 11.84 -8.16 6.93
CA MET A 185 11.84 -7.88 5.50
C MET A 185 10.95 -8.89 4.76
N VAL A 186 10.12 -8.41 3.85
CA VAL A 186 9.17 -9.20 3.03
C VAL A 186 9.07 -8.58 1.64
N ASN A 187 8.30 -9.17 0.71
CA ASN A 187 8.04 -8.53 -0.59
C ASN A 187 6.68 -7.84 -0.66
N GLY A 188 5.72 -8.22 0.17
CA GLY A 188 4.45 -7.50 0.24
C GLY A 188 3.67 -7.78 1.51
N VAL A 189 2.71 -6.90 1.76
CA VAL A 189 1.88 -6.87 2.97
C VAL A 189 0.42 -6.68 2.61
N VAL A 190 -0.47 -6.95 3.57
CA VAL A 190 -1.92 -6.70 3.45
C VAL A 190 -2.23 -5.21 3.38
N ASN A 191 -3.48 -4.87 3.06
CA ASN A 191 -4.03 -3.52 2.96
C ASN A 191 -4.06 -2.70 4.26
N PHE A 192 -3.15 -2.98 5.20
CA PHE A 192 -2.86 -2.14 6.35
C PHE A 192 -1.34 -1.88 6.37
N PHE A 193 -0.93 -0.76 5.77
CA PHE A 193 0.48 -0.41 5.67
C PHE A 193 0.70 1.10 5.68
N LEU A 194 1.81 1.53 6.27
CA LEU A 194 2.36 2.86 6.15
C LEU A 194 3.39 2.84 5.01
N ALA A 195 3.36 3.84 4.13
CA ALA A 195 4.30 3.90 3.01
C ALA A 195 4.78 5.32 2.72
N ARG A 196 6.00 5.44 2.19
CA ARG A 196 6.52 6.68 1.61
C ARG A 196 5.68 7.08 0.40
N THR A 197 5.14 8.29 0.43
CA THR A 197 4.23 8.80 -0.59
C THR A 197 4.88 8.81 -1.96
N ASP A 198 6.14 9.25 -2.05
CA ASP A 198 6.90 9.35 -3.29
C ASP A 198 7.26 7.97 -3.88
N ALA A 199 7.67 7.02 -3.02
CA ALA A 199 8.03 5.67 -3.42
C ALA A 199 6.85 4.92 -4.06
N VAL A 200 5.69 4.93 -3.41
CA VAL A 200 4.47 4.32 -3.98
C VAL A 200 3.99 5.10 -5.20
N SER A 201 4.14 6.43 -5.25
CA SER A 201 3.79 7.23 -6.43
C SER A 201 4.64 6.92 -7.68
N ARG A 202 5.87 6.39 -7.51
CA ARG A 202 6.75 5.94 -8.60
C ARG A 202 6.37 4.57 -9.15
N VAL A 203 5.82 3.69 -8.31
CA VAL A 203 5.40 2.33 -8.70
C VAL A 203 3.94 2.31 -9.18
N ARG A 204 3.07 3.03 -8.46
CA ARG A 204 1.63 3.17 -8.68
C ARG A 204 0.87 1.85 -8.61
N PHE A 205 -0.44 1.95 -8.75
CA PHE A 205 -1.35 0.82 -8.81
C PHE A 205 -1.90 0.70 -10.24
N ASP A 206 -1.66 -0.39 -10.96
CA ASP A 206 -2.14 -0.51 -12.35
C ASP A 206 -3.68 -0.53 -12.47
N PRO A 207 -4.33 0.54 -12.97
CA PRO A 207 -5.80 0.63 -12.99
C PRO A 207 -6.44 -0.40 -13.94
N LYS A 208 -5.69 -1.01 -14.86
CA LYS A 208 -6.20 -2.07 -15.74
C LYS A 208 -6.66 -3.30 -14.96
N LEU A 209 -6.10 -3.52 -13.77
CA LEU A 209 -6.43 -4.65 -12.92
C LEU A 209 -7.73 -4.48 -12.11
N LYS A 210 -8.41 -3.33 -12.20
CA LYS A 210 -9.73 -3.06 -11.59
C LYS A 210 -9.91 -3.66 -10.17
N ARG A 211 -10.52 -4.85 -10.04
CA ARG A 211 -10.85 -5.54 -8.78
C ARG A 211 -10.16 -6.91 -8.62
N VAL A 212 -9.14 -7.22 -9.44
CA VAL A 212 -8.41 -8.51 -9.41
C VAL A 212 -6.99 -8.38 -8.88
N ALA A 213 -6.72 -7.33 -8.08
CA ALA A 213 -5.38 -7.02 -7.61
C ALA A 213 -5.25 -6.91 -6.09
N HIS A 214 -4.29 -7.63 -5.51
CA HIS A 214 -3.90 -7.60 -4.11
C HIS A 214 -2.37 -7.56 -3.92
N SER A 215 -1.59 -8.12 -4.85
CA SER A 215 -0.13 -8.28 -4.73
C SER A 215 0.64 -7.53 -5.83
N GLU A 216 -0.06 -6.95 -6.79
CA GLU A 216 0.49 -6.55 -8.08
C GLU A 216 1.28 -5.24 -7.98
N MET A 217 0.91 -4.33 -7.07
CA MET A 217 1.76 -3.18 -6.75
C MET A 217 3.13 -3.64 -6.24
N PHE A 218 3.17 -4.68 -5.41
CA PHE A 218 4.42 -5.23 -4.88
C PHE A 218 5.22 -5.98 -5.94
N MET A 219 4.54 -6.68 -6.85
CA MET A 219 5.19 -7.31 -8.01
C MET A 219 5.82 -6.27 -8.93
N ASP A 220 5.08 -5.20 -9.27
CA ASP A 220 5.57 -4.09 -10.08
C ASP A 220 6.65 -3.25 -9.35
N GLY A 221 6.68 -3.34 -8.02
CA GLY A 221 7.65 -2.71 -7.13
C GLY A 221 8.86 -3.56 -6.79
N LEU A 222 8.98 -4.79 -7.32
CA LEU A 222 10.17 -5.62 -7.07
C LEU A 222 11.44 -4.91 -7.54
N GLY A 223 12.44 -4.84 -6.65
CA GLY A 223 13.68 -4.08 -6.88
C GLY A 223 13.54 -2.56 -6.78
N ARG A 224 12.34 -2.04 -6.48
CA ARG A 224 12.05 -0.60 -6.37
C ARG A 224 11.44 -0.18 -5.04
N LEU A 225 10.83 -1.13 -4.32
CA LEU A 225 10.26 -0.93 -2.98
C LEU A 225 10.96 -1.85 -1.98
N MET A 226 11.43 -1.27 -0.89
CA MET A 226 11.85 -2.03 0.28
C MET A 226 10.67 -2.15 1.27
N VAL A 227 10.28 -3.39 1.59
CA VAL A 227 9.06 -3.69 2.35
C VAL A 227 9.36 -4.49 3.61
N ALA A 228 8.74 -4.10 4.71
CA ALA A 228 8.78 -4.83 5.97
C ALA A 228 7.36 -5.12 6.49
N SER A 229 7.23 -6.15 7.32
CA SER A 229 6.02 -6.39 8.12
C SER A 229 6.36 -6.42 9.59
N CYS A 230 5.56 -5.72 10.39
CA CYS A 230 5.72 -5.54 11.82
C CYS A 230 4.49 -6.06 12.58
N GLY A 231 4.70 -7.01 13.49
CA GLY A 231 3.60 -7.65 14.24
C GLY A 231 3.08 -6.84 15.43
N HIS A 232 3.65 -5.66 15.69
CA HIS A 232 3.40 -4.90 16.92
C HIS A 232 2.34 -3.81 16.83
N VAL A 233 1.90 -3.47 15.62
CA VAL A 233 0.80 -2.54 15.37
C VAL A 233 -0.32 -3.32 14.71
N SER A 234 -1.53 -3.21 15.25
CA SER A 234 -2.70 -3.90 14.71
C SER A 234 -3.84 -2.92 14.46
N ILE A 235 -4.55 -3.14 13.37
CA ILE A 235 -5.85 -2.53 13.09
C ILE A 235 -6.97 -3.55 13.31
N GLY A 236 -8.13 -3.10 13.75
CA GLY A 236 -9.34 -3.92 13.81
C GLY A 236 -10.00 -4.08 12.45
N HIS A 237 -10.95 -5.00 12.35
CA HIS A 237 -11.77 -5.22 11.16
C HIS A 237 -13.23 -5.33 11.58
N GLN A 238 -14.11 -4.63 10.88
CA GLN A 238 -15.55 -4.66 11.15
C GLN A 238 -16.14 -6.04 10.76
N PRO A 239 -17.16 -6.55 11.46
CA PRO A 239 -17.87 -7.74 11.03
C PRO A 239 -18.43 -7.56 9.61
N ARG A 240 -18.39 -8.62 8.79
CA ARG A 240 -18.93 -8.56 7.43
C ARG A 240 -20.43 -8.31 7.48
N SER A 241 -20.88 -7.23 6.84
CA SER A 241 -22.28 -6.94 6.62
C SER A 241 -22.74 -7.58 5.30
N ALA A 242 -23.98 -8.06 5.24
CA ALA A 242 -24.57 -8.53 3.99
C ALA A 242 -25.06 -7.31 3.18
N ASN A 243 -24.38 -7.02 2.07
CA ASN A 243 -24.84 -6.05 1.07
C ASN A 243 -24.98 -6.77 -0.28
N ALA A 244 -26.23 -7.06 -0.67
CA ALA A 244 -26.54 -7.86 -1.85
C ALA A 244 -26.11 -7.19 -3.17
N ASP A 245 -26.18 -5.86 -3.23
CA ASP A 245 -25.78 -5.12 -4.43
C ASP A 245 -24.27 -5.04 -4.56
N TYR A 246 -23.56 -4.81 -3.45
CA TYR A 246 -22.10 -4.87 -3.41
C TYR A 246 -21.57 -6.28 -3.72
N ALA A 247 -22.25 -7.34 -3.27
CA ALA A 247 -21.82 -8.73 -3.45
C ALA A 247 -21.62 -9.10 -4.93
N LYS A 248 -22.41 -8.52 -5.84
CA LYS A 248 -22.30 -8.69 -7.30
C LYS A 248 -20.93 -8.24 -7.85
N PHE A 249 -20.25 -7.32 -7.17
CA PHE A 249 -18.96 -6.76 -7.58
C PHE A 249 -17.76 -7.35 -6.84
N ARG A 250 -18.01 -8.11 -5.75
CA ARG A 250 -16.96 -8.68 -4.90
C ARG A 250 -16.18 -9.78 -5.59
N HIS A 251 -16.85 -10.58 -6.41
CA HIS A 251 -16.25 -11.72 -7.11
C HIS A 251 -16.13 -11.41 -8.61
N PRO A 252 -14.91 -11.15 -9.10
CA PRO A 252 -14.69 -10.87 -10.52
C PRO A 252 -14.91 -12.12 -11.36
N ALA A 253 -15.39 -11.93 -12.59
CA ALA A 253 -15.52 -13.01 -13.58
C ALA A 253 -14.15 -13.60 -13.96
N GLN A 254 -14.12 -14.88 -14.34
CA GLN A 254 -12.90 -15.60 -14.74
C GLN A 254 -12.11 -14.89 -15.85
N SER A 255 -12.80 -14.28 -16.83
CA SER A 255 -12.18 -13.50 -17.91
C SER A 255 -11.33 -12.33 -17.42
N LYS A 256 -11.60 -11.79 -16.23
CA LYS A 256 -10.75 -10.76 -15.60
C LYS A 256 -9.45 -11.33 -15.06
N MET A 257 -9.47 -12.59 -14.60
CA MET A 257 -8.26 -13.30 -14.17
C MET A 257 -7.37 -13.64 -15.36
N GLU A 258 -7.97 -14.08 -16.48
CA GLU A 258 -7.24 -14.34 -17.73
C GLU A 258 -6.57 -13.07 -18.27
N TYR A 259 -7.31 -11.96 -18.32
CA TYR A 259 -6.75 -10.66 -18.71
C TYR A 259 -5.60 -10.23 -17.80
N LYS A 260 -5.73 -10.42 -16.48
CA LYS A 260 -4.66 -10.13 -15.53
C LYS A 260 -3.39 -10.95 -15.85
N ASN A 261 -3.52 -12.24 -16.11
CA ASN A 261 -2.36 -13.09 -16.44
C ASN A 261 -1.68 -12.63 -17.75
N GLN A 262 -2.46 -12.29 -18.78
CA GLN A 262 -1.93 -11.72 -20.01
C GLN A 262 -1.21 -10.40 -19.76
N LEU A 263 -1.78 -9.52 -18.92
CA LEU A 263 -1.16 -8.25 -18.56
C LEU A 263 0.20 -8.47 -17.88
N HIS A 264 0.32 -9.44 -16.97
CA HIS A 264 1.60 -9.76 -16.32
C HIS A 264 2.66 -10.26 -17.31
N PHE A 265 2.26 -11.08 -18.27
CA PHE A 265 3.17 -11.51 -19.34
C PHE A 265 3.68 -10.31 -20.15
N PHE A 266 2.78 -9.49 -20.70
CA PHE A 266 3.20 -8.37 -21.56
C PHE A 266 3.91 -7.23 -20.82
N LYS A 267 3.56 -6.99 -19.57
CA LYS A 267 4.11 -5.88 -18.78
C LYS A 267 5.41 -6.25 -18.08
N ASN A 268 5.46 -7.44 -17.48
CA ASN A 268 6.52 -7.85 -16.57
C ASN A 268 7.34 -9.03 -17.11
N HIS A 269 7.06 -9.50 -18.34
CA HIS A 269 7.66 -10.70 -18.95
C HIS A 269 7.54 -11.93 -18.05
N LEU A 270 6.37 -12.09 -17.41
CA LEU A 270 6.08 -13.20 -16.51
C LEU A 270 5.26 -14.27 -17.21
N LYS A 271 5.86 -15.44 -17.40
CA LYS A 271 5.20 -16.66 -17.88
C LYS A 271 4.14 -17.15 -16.91
N CYS A 272 4.45 -17.10 -15.61
CA CYS A 272 3.58 -17.65 -14.58
C CYS A 272 3.67 -16.91 -13.25
N ILE A 273 2.57 -16.97 -12.50
CA ILE A 273 2.50 -16.56 -11.11
C ILE A 273 1.91 -17.74 -10.34
N LEU A 274 2.72 -18.33 -9.46
CA LEU A 274 2.36 -19.48 -8.66
C LEU A 274 2.03 -19.02 -7.25
N TYR A 275 0.90 -19.48 -6.72
CA TYR A 275 0.40 -19.08 -5.40
C TYR A 275 0.58 -20.24 -4.42
N GLY A 276 1.21 -19.98 -3.27
CA GLY A 276 1.46 -20.95 -2.20
C GLY A 276 1.49 -20.36 -0.80
#